data_AF-A0AAU9EIK5-F1
#
_entry.id   AF-A0AAU9EIK5-F1
#
_cell.length_a   1.000
_cell.length_b   1.000
_cell.length_c   1.000
_cell.angle_alpha   90.00
_cell.angle_beta   90.00
_cell.angle_gamma   90.00
#
_symmetry.space_group_name_H-M   'P 1'
#
loop_
_entity.id
_entity.type
_entity.pdbx_description
1 polymer ?
#
loop_
_entity_poly.entity_id
_entity_poly.type
_entity_poly.pdbx_seq_one_letter_code
_entity_poly.pdbx_strand_id
1 'polypeptide(L)'
;MWALLRFIQKCTWEKIKIRGGKTRTIYQKEGLSFSYAEAKEFGISTAQFHRILKLLVELGFLDPEHRGGAYGRDYSRYALSDRWRNYGQPDFEFKTLERVLRPGHDVQSRMAK
;
A
#
# COMPACT_ATOMS: atom_id res chain seq x y z
N MET A 1 3.53 13.27 -3.29
CA MET A 1 3.24 12.46 -4.50
C MET A 1 4.38 11.54 -4.95
N TRP A 2 5.46 11.37 -4.16
CA TRP A 2 6.62 10.53 -4.52
C TRP A 2 6.45 9.04 -4.20
N ALA A 3 5.71 8.70 -3.14
CA ALA A 3 5.52 7.31 -2.73
C ALA A 3 4.72 6.47 -3.73
N LEU A 4 3.67 7.03 -4.33
CA LEU A 4 2.87 6.32 -5.35
C LEU A 4 3.72 5.94 -6.57
N LEU A 5 4.55 6.87 -7.05
CA LEU A 5 5.46 6.61 -8.15
C LEU A 5 6.42 5.48 -7.81
N ARG A 6 6.90 5.40 -6.56
CA ARG A 6 7.77 4.31 -6.12
C ARG A 6 7.06 2.95 -6.16
N PHE A 7 5.79 2.88 -5.78
CA PHE A 7 4.99 1.66 -5.89
C PHE A 7 4.84 1.22 -7.36
N ILE A 8 4.53 2.16 -8.25
CA ILE A 8 4.38 1.88 -9.69
C ILE A 8 5.72 1.43 -10.30
N GLN A 9 6.84 2.05 -9.93
CA GLN A 9 8.18 1.65 -10.38
C GLN A 9 8.57 0.22 -9.97
N LYS A 10 8.06 -0.25 -8.83
CA LYS A 10 8.30 -1.60 -8.33
C LYS A 10 7.36 -2.65 -8.94
N CYS A 11 6.37 -2.23 -9.74
CA CYS A 11 5.50 -3.16 -10.42
C CYS A 11 6.27 -3.90 -11.51
N THR A 12 6.24 -5.22 -11.44
CA THR A 12 6.74 -6.11 -12.48
C THR A 12 5.68 -6.25 -13.58
N TRP A 13 6.13 -6.57 -14.79
CA TRP A 13 5.25 -6.84 -15.91
C TRP A 13 5.70 -8.08 -16.67
N GLU A 14 4.74 -8.87 -17.09
CA GLU A 14 4.96 -10.07 -17.89
C GLU A 14 4.34 -9.91 -19.27
N LYS A 15 5.05 -10.38 -20.30
CA LYS A 15 4.55 -10.39 -21.68
C LYS A 15 3.96 -11.75 -21.98
N ILE A 16 2.65 -11.83 -22.10
CA ILE A 16 1.96 -13.07 -22.43
C ILE A 16 1.65 -13.09 -23.93
N LYS A 17 1.95 -14.22 -24.57
CA LYS A 17 1.55 -14.49 -25.96
C LYS A 17 0.10 -14.95 -25.97
N ILE A 18 -0.72 -14.27 -26.76
CA ILE A 18 -2.12 -14.65 -26.98
C ILE A 18 -2.22 -15.44 -28.27
N ARG A 19 -3.23 -16.32 -28.32
CA ARG A 19 -3.62 -17.05 -29.52
C ARG A 19 -3.81 -16.07 -30.68
N GLY A 20 -3.11 -16.31 -31.80
CA GLY A 20 -3.08 -15.40 -32.95
C GLY A 20 -1.86 -14.47 -33.02
N GLY A 21 -0.80 -14.73 -32.25
CA GLY A 21 0.51 -14.07 -32.39
C GLY A 21 0.63 -12.68 -31.76
N LYS A 22 -0.44 -12.16 -31.16
CA LYS A 22 -0.44 -10.87 -30.45
C LYS A 22 0.13 -11.03 -29.04
N THR A 23 0.97 -10.10 -28.61
CA THR A 23 1.48 -10.03 -27.24
C THR A 23 0.68 -9.01 -26.43
N ARG A 24 0.36 -9.33 -25.18
CA ARG A 24 -0.16 -8.36 -24.20
C ARG A 24 0.76 -8.30 -22.99
N THR A 25 0.94 -7.10 -22.45
CA THR A 25 1.65 -6.87 -21.20
C THR A 25 0.65 -6.94 -20.05
N ILE A 26 0.90 -7.81 -19.08
CA ILE A 26 0.13 -7.90 -17.84
C ILE A 26 0.99 -7.32 -16.72
N TYR A 27 0.44 -6.35 -16.00
CA TYR A 27 1.10 -5.75 -14.83
C TYR A 27 0.75 -6.56 -13.59
N GLN A 28 1.76 -7.01 -12.86
CA GLN A 28 1.57 -7.64 -11.58
C GLN A 28 1.34 -6.54 -10.54
N LYS A 29 0.11 -6.45 -10.05
CA LYS A 29 -0.33 -5.40 -9.13
C LYS A 29 -0.09 -5.75 -7.65
N GLU A 30 0.18 -7.02 -7.36
CA GLU A 30 0.21 -7.60 -6.02
C GLU A 30 1.63 -7.65 -5.43
N GLY A 31 1.74 -7.77 -4.11
CA GLY A 31 2.99 -8.04 -3.42
C GLY A 31 3.96 -6.86 -3.31
N LEU A 32 3.51 -5.64 -3.58
CA LEU A 32 4.39 -4.47 -3.61
C LEU A 32 4.82 -4.07 -2.20
N SER A 33 6.12 -3.83 -2.03
CA SER A 33 6.70 -3.43 -0.75
C SER A 33 7.44 -2.10 -0.87
N PHE A 34 7.14 -1.19 0.06
CA PHE A 34 7.89 0.05 0.25
C PHE A 34 8.09 0.27 1.75
N SER A 35 9.32 0.04 2.21
CA SER A 35 9.65 0.06 3.63
C SER A 35 9.93 1.48 4.15
N TYR A 36 9.83 1.67 5.47
CA TYR A 36 10.21 2.93 6.11
C TYR A 36 11.69 3.27 5.92
N ALA A 37 12.57 2.27 5.83
CA ALA A 37 13.99 2.46 5.55
C ALA A 37 14.20 3.05 4.15
N GLU A 38 13.55 2.48 3.13
CA GLU A 38 13.60 3.04 1.78
C GLU A 38 13.02 4.46 1.74
N ALA A 39 11.89 4.71 2.42
CA ALA A 39 11.29 6.04 2.46
C ALA A 39 12.23 7.10 3.06
N LYS A 40 13.03 6.71 4.07
CA LYS A 40 14.06 7.58 4.67
C LYS A 40 15.15 7.97 3.65
N GLU A 41 15.58 7.03 2.81
CA GLU A 41 16.55 7.31 1.73
C GLU A 41 15.99 8.28 0.67
N PHE A 42 14.68 8.30 0.49
CA PHE A 42 14.00 9.30 -0.35
C PHE A 42 13.74 10.64 0.36
N GLY A 43 14.29 10.85 1.56
CA GLY A 43 14.10 12.07 2.35
C GLY A 43 12.69 12.22 2.96
N ILE A 44 11.91 11.14 3.01
CA ILE A 44 10.55 11.15 3.58
C ILE A 44 10.64 10.74 5.04
N SER A 45 10.17 11.61 5.95
CA SER A 45 10.08 11.26 7.37
C SER A 45 9.12 10.10 7.61
N THR A 46 9.34 9.31 8.65
CA THR A 46 8.49 8.15 9.01
C THR A 46 7.02 8.55 9.21
N ALA A 47 6.77 9.65 9.91
CA ALA A 47 5.42 10.17 10.13
C ALA A 47 4.75 10.62 8.82
N GLN A 48 5.49 11.30 7.95
CA GLN A 48 4.99 11.70 6.64
C GLN A 48 4.70 10.48 5.76
N PHE A 49 5.59 9.49 5.76
CA PHE A 49 5.40 8.26 5.00
C PHE A 49 4.13 7.51 5.45
N HIS A 50 3.92 7.39 6.76
CA HIS A 50 2.71 6.79 7.30
C HIS A 50 1.44 7.53 6.86
N ARG A 51 1.43 8.87 6.92
CA ARG A 51 0.31 9.69 6.43
C ARG A 51 0.05 9.49 4.94
N ILE A 52 1.11 9.42 4.13
CA ILE A 52 1.00 9.18 2.69
C ILE A 52 0.40 7.80 2.43
N LEU A 53 0.87 6.75 3.11
CA LEU A 53 0.30 5.40 2.96
C LEU A 53 -1.19 5.36 3.31
N LYS A 54 -1.59 5.99 4.42
CA LYS A 54 -3.00 6.10 4.83
C LYS A 54 -3.85 6.73 3.73
N LEU A 55 -3.38 7.87 3.22
CA LEU A 55 -4.05 8.60 2.15
C LEU A 55 -4.14 7.80 0.84
N LEU A 56 -3.09 7.08 0.45
CA LEU A 56 -3.11 6.24 -0.75
C LEU A 56 -4.09 5.08 -0.65
N VAL A 57 -4.26 4.50 0.54
CA VAL A 57 -5.27 3.45 0.78
C VAL A 57 -6.68 4.02 0.79
N GLU A 58 -6.87 5.19 1.42
CA GLU A 58 -8.16 5.89 1.49
C GLU A 58 -8.66 6.35 0.12
N LEU A 59 -7.77 6.88 -0.72
CA LEU A 59 -8.08 7.26 -2.11
C LEU A 59 -8.24 6.04 -3.05
N GLY A 60 -7.98 4.82 -2.58
CA GLY A 60 -8.15 3.60 -3.37
C GLY A 60 -7.05 3.38 -4.40
N PHE A 61 -5.85 3.95 -4.22
CA PHE A 61 -4.68 3.60 -5.04
C PHE A 61 -4.01 2.31 -4.56
N LEU A 62 -4.04 2.06 -3.25
CA LEU A 62 -3.44 0.88 -2.62
C LEU A 62 -4.48 0.08 -1.83
N ASP A 63 -4.32 -1.23 -1.84
CA ASP A 63 -5.00 -2.16 -0.95
C ASP A 63 -3.96 -2.87 -0.08
N PRO A 64 -4.09 -2.85 1.27
CA PRO A 64 -3.18 -3.59 2.15
C PRO A 64 -3.44 -5.10 2.03
N GLU A 65 -2.47 -5.87 1.54
CA GLU A 65 -2.57 -7.33 1.42
C GLU A 65 -2.05 -8.03 2.67
N HIS A 66 -0.90 -7.59 3.16
CA HIS A 66 -0.23 -8.18 4.30
C HIS A 66 0.38 -7.11 5.16
N ARG A 67 0.22 -7.26 6.47
CA ARG A 67 0.78 -6.33 7.44
C ARG A 67 1.86 -7.02 8.24
N GLY A 68 3.11 -6.75 7.83
CA GLY A 68 4.25 -7.25 8.59
C GLY A 68 4.42 -6.57 9.94
N GLY A 69 5.14 -7.23 10.85
CA GLY A 69 5.57 -6.64 12.13
C GLY A 69 5.72 -7.60 13.29
N ALA A 70 5.34 -8.87 13.12
CA ALA A 70 5.43 -9.87 14.20
C ALA A 70 6.75 -10.64 14.21
N TYR A 71 7.40 -10.81 13.06
CA TYR A 71 8.59 -11.66 12.92
C TYR A 71 9.71 -10.97 12.11
N GLY A 72 10.97 -11.41 12.31
CA GLY A 72 12.09 -10.91 11.53
C GLY A 72 11.92 -11.23 10.04
N ARG A 73 12.16 -10.23 9.17
CA ARG A 73 11.92 -10.25 7.70
C ARG A 73 10.44 -10.18 7.28
N ASP A 74 9.55 -9.89 8.20
CA ASP A 74 8.15 -9.63 7.90
C ASP A 74 7.94 -8.15 7.56
N TYR A 75 7.36 -7.86 6.39
CA TYR A 75 7.18 -6.49 5.89
C TYR A 75 5.79 -6.30 5.29
N SER A 76 5.28 -5.08 5.32
CA SER A 76 3.99 -4.74 4.75
C SER A 76 4.00 -4.90 3.22
N ARG A 77 2.99 -5.58 2.69
CA ARG A 77 2.74 -5.74 1.25
C ARG A 77 1.42 -5.09 0.88
N TYR A 78 1.40 -4.49 -0.29
CA TYR A 78 0.26 -3.75 -0.82
C TYR A 78 0.02 -4.16 -2.27
N ALA A 79 -1.25 -4.16 -2.67
CA ALA A 79 -1.66 -4.28 -4.06
C ALA A 79 -1.98 -2.90 -4.64
N LEU A 80 -1.72 -2.70 -5.93
CA LEU A 80 -2.32 -1.60 -6.69
C LEU A 80 -3.80 -1.90 -6.93
N SER A 81 -4.63 -0.96 -6.52
CA SER A 81 -6.08 -1.04 -6.67
C SER A 81 -6.56 -0.22 -7.86
N ASP A 82 -7.69 -0.61 -8.44
CA ASP A 82 -8.42 0.20 -9.43
C ASP A 82 -9.56 1.00 -8.78
N ARG A 83 -9.76 0.89 -7.45
CA ARG A 83 -10.83 1.58 -6.70
C ARG A 83 -10.80 3.09 -6.88
N TRP A 84 -9.61 3.69 -7.02
CA TRP A 84 -9.45 5.12 -7.27
C TRP A 84 -10.22 5.63 -8.49
N ARG A 85 -10.55 4.77 -9.46
CA ARG A 85 -11.36 5.17 -10.64
C ARG A 85 -12.78 5.57 -10.28
N ASN A 86 -13.30 5.02 -9.19
CA ASN A 86 -14.64 5.33 -8.69
C ASN A 86 -14.60 6.46 -7.64
N TYR A 87 -13.44 7.09 -7.40
CA TYR A 87 -13.32 8.13 -6.39
C TYR A 87 -14.27 9.30 -6.68
N GLY A 88 -15.14 9.62 -5.71
CA GLY A 88 -16.18 10.64 -5.84
C GLY A 88 -17.51 10.14 -6.42
N GLN A 89 -17.61 8.87 -6.80
CA GLN A 89 -18.88 8.22 -7.15
C GLN A 89 -19.56 7.66 -5.89
N PRO A 90 -20.90 7.47 -5.92
CA PRO A 90 -21.64 6.84 -4.82
C PRO A 90 -21.11 5.44 -4.48
N ASP A 91 -20.60 4.71 -5.48
CA ASP A 91 -20.09 3.34 -5.35
C ASP A 91 -18.63 3.29 -4.87
N PHE A 92 -18.07 4.40 -4.39
CA PHE A 92 -16.69 4.41 -3.91
C PHE A 92 -16.56 3.70 -2.55
N GLU A 93 -15.85 2.58 -2.54
CA GLU A 93 -15.51 1.86 -1.32
C GLU A 93 -14.34 2.53 -0.58
N PHE A 94 -14.65 3.30 0.45
CA PHE A 94 -13.65 3.83 1.38
C PHE A 94 -13.03 2.70 2.21
N LYS A 95 -11.71 2.57 2.16
CA LYS A 95 -10.94 1.69 3.05
C LYS A 95 -9.95 2.50 3.86
N THR A 96 -9.74 2.08 5.11
CA THR A 96 -8.73 2.67 5.98
C THR A 96 -7.69 1.64 6.35
N LEU A 97 -6.47 2.10 6.58
CA LEU A 97 -5.45 1.28 7.22
C LEU A 97 -5.87 1.05 8.67
N GLU A 98 -6.18 -0.20 9.01
CA GLU A 98 -6.56 -0.57 10.37
C GLU A 98 -5.48 -0.19 11.39
N ARG A 99 -5.80 -0.16 12.68
CA ARG A 99 -4.79 0.06 13.71
C ARG A 99 -4.00 -1.24 13.98
N VAL A 100 -2.68 -1.16 14.16
CA VAL A 100 -1.87 -2.34 14.50
C VAL A 100 -2.17 -2.83 15.92
N LEU A 101 -2.23 -1.89 16.87
CA LEU A 101 -2.49 -2.20 18.27
C LEU A 101 -3.99 -2.34 18.50
N ARG A 102 -4.38 -3.41 19.20
CA ARG A 102 -5.74 -3.56 19.73
C ARG A 102 -6.08 -2.34 20.61
N PRO A 103 -7.31 -1.79 20.56
CA PRO A 103 -7.76 -0.75 21.48
C PRO A 103 -7.43 -1.11 22.94
N GLY A 104 -6.91 -0.17 23.72
CA GLY A 104 -6.56 -0.39 25.13
C GLY A 104 -5.18 -1.00 25.41
N HIS A 105 -4.46 -1.45 24.37
CA HIS A 105 -3.10 -1.98 24.49
C HIS A 105 -2.00 -0.97 24.11
N ASP A 106 -2.37 0.27 23.80
CA ASP A 106 -1.41 1.36 23.56
C ASP A 106 -0.97 2.04 24.86
N VAL A 107 0.22 2.65 24.81
CA VAL A 107 0.84 3.32 25.96
C VAL A 107 -0.06 4.42 26.51
N GLN A 108 -0.74 5.17 25.65
CA GLN A 108 -1.65 6.26 26.06
C GLN A 108 -2.85 5.72 26.84
N SER A 109 -3.48 4.65 26.37
CA SER A 109 -4.57 3.97 27.07
C SER A 109 -4.16 3.42 28.44
N ARG A 110 -2.88 3.07 28.61
CA ARG A 110 -2.33 2.61 29.90
C ARG A 110 -1.93 3.76 30.82
N MET A 111 -1.53 4.91 30.29
CA MET A 111 -1.21 6.10 31.10
C MET A 111 -2.46 6.80 31.64
N ALA A 112 -3.61 6.63 30.99
CA ALA A 112 -4.89 7.19 31.42
C ALA A 112 -5.61 6.38 32.51
N LYS A 113 -4.97 5.33 33.05
CA LYS A 113 -5.55 4.37 33.99
C LYS A 113 -4.77 4.40 35.30
#